data_AF-A0A2S6REH5-F1
#
_entry.id   AF-A0A2S6REH5-F1
#
_cell.length_a   1.000
_cell.length_b   1.000
_cell.length_c   1.000
_cell.angle_alpha   90.00
_cell.angle_beta   90.00
_cell.angle_gamma   90.00
#
_symmetry.space_group_name_H-M   'P 1'
#
loop_
_entity.id
_entity.type
_entity.pdbx_description
1 polymer ?
#
loop_
_entity_poly.entity_id
_entity_poly.type
_entity_poly.pdbx_seq_one_letter_code
_entity_poly.pdbx_strand_id
1 'polypeptide(L)'
;MQKDYDKICNSFFREAELGNWQKLNVKSISKKLKLKEQELKEIIPSKNHFLNFYNTIIDKEVINSISKEELKISSNDEIIQEYFMYKLDLMKKYKFGFINILNTSLKDPGFLLINLKSNKESIKKYVKRVSKTNNNFSRVLLIKLLLGVW
;
A
#
# COMPACT_ATOMS: atom_id res chain seq x y z
N MET A 1 14.58 2.03 -11.82
CA MET A 1 13.42 1.32 -11.22
C MET A 1 13.01 1.90 -9.86
N GLN A 2 13.74 1.70 -8.74
CA GLN A 2 13.31 2.24 -7.43
C GLN A 2 13.13 3.77 -7.42
N LYS A 3 14.08 4.52 -8.00
CA LYS A 3 14.03 5.99 -8.12
C LYS A 3 12.86 6.52 -8.97
N ASP A 4 12.29 5.69 -9.84
CA ASP A 4 11.20 6.08 -10.73
C ASP A 4 9.84 5.92 -10.03
N TYR A 5 9.72 4.92 -9.14
CA TYR A 5 8.54 4.68 -8.34
C TYR A 5 8.31 5.76 -7.27
N ASP A 6 9.37 6.23 -6.62
CA ASP A 6 9.27 7.35 -5.68
C ASP A 6 8.75 8.63 -6.36
N LYS A 7 9.24 8.93 -7.57
CA LYS A 7 8.76 10.08 -8.35
C LYS A 7 7.28 9.95 -8.71
N ILE A 8 6.85 8.75 -9.08
CA ILE A 8 5.43 8.45 -9.36
C ILE A 8 4.60 8.66 -8.10
N CYS A 9 4.96 8.05 -6.98
CA CYS A 9 4.26 8.18 -5.71
C CYS A 9 4.18 9.64 -5.25
N ASN A 10 5.30 10.36 -5.26
CA ASN A 10 5.35 11.79 -4.92
C ASN A 10 4.38 12.60 -5.79
N SER A 11 4.29 12.31 -7.09
CA SER A 11 3.42 13.06 -8.01
C SER A 11 1.94 12.83 -7.73
N PHE A 12 1.53 11.57 -7.54
CA PHE A 12 0.15 11.24 -7.20
C PHE A 12 -0.27 11.79 -5.83
N PHE A 13 0.58 11.63 -4.81
CA PHE A 13 0.28 12.13 -3.47
C PHE A 13 0.27 13.66 -3.41
N ARG A 14 1.14 14.35 -4.16
CA ARG A 14 1.10 15.82 -4.24
C ARG A 14 -0.21 16.32 -4.86
N GLU A 15 -0.73 15.66 -5.89
CA GLU A 15 -2.04 16.02 -6.43
C GLU A 15 -3.18 15.75 -5.46
N ALA A 16 -3.09 14.65 -4.70
CA ALA A 16 -4.06 14.37 -3.64
C ALA A 16 -4.01 15.42 -2.52
N GLU A 17 -2.81 15.81 -2.08
CA GLU A 17 -2.60 16.83 -1.05
C GLU A 17 -3.16 18.18 -1.47
N LEU A 18 -3.01 18.55 -2.75
CA LEU A 18 -3.61 19.76 -3.34
C LEU A 18 -5.13 19.68 -3.56
N GLY A 19 -5.79 18.58 -3.17
CA GLY A 19 -7.24 18.39 -3.33
C GLY A 19 -7.67 18.03 -4.76
N ASN A 20 -6.73 17.74 -5.66
CA ASN A 20 -7.01 17.47 -7.08
C ASN A 20 -7.38 16.00 -7.35
N TRP A 21 -7.52 15.16 -6.32
CA TRP A 21 -7.74 13.72 -6.47
C TRP A 21 -8.93 13.33 -7.36
N GLN A 22 -10.04 14.07 -7.27
CA GLN A 22 -11.23 13.80 -8.09
C GLN A 22 -10.96 14.00 -9.58
N LYS A 23 -10.22 15.05 -9.95
CA LYS A 23 -9.93 15.41 -11.35
C LYS A 23 -8.66 14.74 -11.89
N LEU A 24 -7.89 14.08 -11.01
CA LEU A 24 -6.66 13.41 -11.35
C LEU A 24 -6.89 12.30 -12.39
N ASN A 25 -5.98 12.15 -13.34
CA ASN A 25 -5.94 11.01 -14.24
C ASN A 25 -4.49 10.64 -14.56
N VAL A 26 -4.27 9.42 -15.04
CA VAL A 26 -2.92 8.90 -15.32
C VAL A 26 -2.21 9.74 -16.38
N LYS A 27 -2.96 10.26 -17.36
CA LYS A 27 -2.45 11.14 -18.42
C LYS A 27 -1.88 12.47 -17.90
N SER A 28 -2.49 13.08 -16.88
CA SER A 28 -1.98 14.32 -16.30
C SER A 28 -0.68 14.07 -15.53
N ILE A 29 -0.56 12.92 -14.86
CA ILE A 29 0.69 12.53 -14.19
C ILE A 29 1.79 12.15 -15.19
N SER A 30 1.49 11.40 -16.25
CA SER A 30 2.50 11.02 -17.25
C SER A 30 3.15 12.25 -17.89
N LYS A 31 2.35 13.28 -18.22
CA LYS A 31 2.84 14.57 -18.70
C LYS A 31 3.77 15.26 -17.70
N LYS A 32 3.41 15.30 -16.41
CA LYS A 32 4.24 15.90 -15.34
C LYS A 32 5.57 15.18 -15.18
N LEU A 33 5.57 13.86 -15.33
CA LEU A 33 6.75 13.00 -15.18
C LEU A 33 7.58 12.86 -16.47
N LYS A 34 7.12 13.40 -17.60
CA LYS A 34 7.70 13.18 -18.94
C LYS A 34 7.86 11.68 -19.28
N LEU A 35 6.89 10.86 -18.84
CA LEU A 35 6.80 9.43 -19.14
C LEU A 35 5.76 9.19 -20.23
N LYS A 36 5.91 8.11 -21.00
CA LYS A 36 4.84 7.72 -21.92
C LYS A 36 3.63 7.28 -21.12
N GLU A 37 2.45 7.74 -21.53
CA GLU A 37 1.19 7.40 -20.84
C GLU A 37 0.97 5.88 -20.80
N GLN A 38 1.35 5.17 -21.87
CA GLN A 38 1.18 3.73 -21.98
C GLN A 38 2.06 2.97 -20.98
N GLU A 39 3.34 3.36 -20.85
CA GLU A 39 4.28 2.81 -19.86
C GLU A 39 3.77 3.05 -18.42
N LEU A 40 3.18 4.22 -18.13
CA LEU A 40 2.60 4.47 -16.81
C LEU A 40 1.32 3.68 -16.57
N LYS A 41 0.49 3.47 -17.59
CA LYS A 41 -0.76 2.69 -17.52
C LYS A 41 -0.53 1.20 -17.32
N GLU A 42 0.59 0.65 -17.80
CA GLU A 42 0.98 -0.74 -17.51
C GLU A 42 1.18 -0.98 -16.00
N ILE A 43 1.63 0.05 -15.28
CA ILE A 43 1.90 -0.02 -13.85
C ILE A 43 0.69 0.45 -13.03
N ILE A 44 0.07 1.55 -13.45
CA ILE A 44 -1.08 2.19 -12.80
C ILE A 44 -2.18 2.41 -13.85
N PRO A 45 -3.05 1.42 -14.08
CA PRO A 45 -4.09 1.51 -15.13
C PRO A 45 -5.03 2.70 -14.96
N SER A 46 -5.34 3.06 -13.72
CA SER A 46 -6.13 4.25 -13.38
C SER A 46 -5.77 4.78 -11.99
N LYS A 47 -6.23 5.99 -11.65
CA LYS A 47 -6.02 6.56 -10.31
C LYS A 47 -6.53 5.65 -9.19
N ASN A 48 -7.58 4.86 -9.45
CA ASN A 48 -8.16 3.93 -8.48
C ASN A 48 -7.21 2.77 -8.17
N HIS A 49 -6.26 2.48 -9.05
CA HIS A 49 -5.23 1.46 -8.87
C HIS A 49 -3.94 2.01 -8.24
N PHE A 50 -3.83 3.33 -8.05
CA PHE A 50 -2.62 3.95 -7.51
C PHE A 50 -2.27 3.43 -6.11
N LEU A 51 -3.25 3.36 -5.20
CA LEU A 51 -3.01 2.88 -3.85
C LEU A 51 -2.60 1.40 -3.82
N ASN A 52 -3.06 0.59 -4.77
CA ASN A 52 -2.60 -0.80 -4.90
C ASN A 52 -1.14 -0.88 -5.35
N PHE A 53 -0.75 -0.04 -6.30
CA PHE A 53 0.65 0.11 -6.70
C PHE A 53 1.52 0.56 -5.52
N TYR A 54 1.08 1.59 -4.79
CA TYR A 54 1.80 2.11 -3.63
C TYR A 54 1.91 1.08 -2.50
N ASN A 55 0.82 0.38 -2.18
CA ASN A 55 0.84 -0.73 -1.21
C ASN A 55 1.88 -1.79 -1.57
N THR A 56 2.02 -2.11 -2.86
CA THR A 56 3.02 -3.09 -3.33
C THR A 56 4.45 -2.62 -3.09
N ILE A 57 4.72 -1.32 -3.17
CA ILE A 57 6.04 -0.74 -2.86
C ILE A 57 6.30 -0.82 -1.35
N ILE A 58 5.34 -0.36 -0.55
CA ILE A 58 5.47 -0.35 0.91
C ILE A 58 5.62 -1.76 1.46
N ASP A 59 4.84 -2.73 0.96
CA ASP A 59 4.98 -4.11 1.39
C ASP A 59 6.38 -4.66 1.14
N LYS A 60 7.02 -4.30 0.02
CA LYS A 60 8.40 -4.71 -0.25
C LYS A 60 9.38 -4.09 0.73
N GLU A 61 9.20 -2.81 1.05
CA GLU A 61 10.05 -2.11 2.02
C GLU A 61 9.90 -2.70 3.42
N VAL A 62 8.65 -2.88 3.90
CA VAL A 62 8.37 -3.50 5.20
C VAL A 62 8.90 -4.93 5.28
N ILE A 63 8.71 -5.74 4.23
CA ILE A 63 9.22 -7.11 4.21
C ILE A 63 10.76 -7.16 4.25
N ASN A 64 11.42 -6.17 3.65
CA ASN A 64 12.87 -6.11 3.61
C ASN A 64 13.47 -5.50 4.89
N SER A 65 12.70 -4.73 5.65
CA SER A 65 13.16 -4.10 6.90
C SER A 65 13.15 -5.02 8.11
N ILE A 66 12.44 -6.15 8.04
CA ILE A 66 12.36 -7.09 9.16
C ILE A 66 13.46 -8.16 9.04
N SER A 67 14.26 -8.33 10.10
CA SER A 67 15.29 -9.37 10.16
C SER A 67 14.68 -10.77 10.12
N LYS A 68 15.30 -11.67 9.34
CA LYS A 68 14.90 -13.09 9.32
C LYS A 68 15.17 -13.78 10.65
N GLU A 69 16.17 -13.30 11.40
CA GLU A 69 16.57 -13.78 12.70
C GLU A 69 15.57 -13.32 13.78
N GLU A 70 15.13 -12.07 13.73
CA GLU A 70 14.05 -11.55 14.60
C GLU A 70 12.76 -12.33 14.37
N LEU A 71 12.36 -12.51 13.10
CA LEU A 71 11.19 -13.34 12.75
C LEU A 71 11.27 -14.76 13.32
N LYS A 72 12.48 -15.32 13.55
CA LYS A 72 12.67 -16.67 14.10
C LYS A 72 12.40 -16.76 15.60
N ILE A 73 12.39 -15.66 16.33
CA ILE A 73 12.15 -15.64 17.77
C ILE A 73 10.87 -14.90 18.17
N SER A 74 10.35 -14.00 17.32
CA SER A 74 9.12 -13.25 17.60
C SER A 74 7.86 -14.12 17.58
N SER A 75 6.92 -13.76 18.44
CA SER A 75 5.54 -14.23 18.47
C SER A 75 4.72 -13.65 17.32
N ASN A 76 3.54 -14.24 17.06
CA ASN A 76 2.65 -13.77 16.00
C ASN A 76 2.16 -12.34 16.23
N ASP A 77 1.92 -11.94 17.49
CA ASP A 77 1.42 -10.61 17.83
C ASP A 77 2.51 -9.55 17.67
N GLU A 78 3.76 -9.84 18.06
CA GLU A 78 4.91 -8.96 17.84
C GLU A 78 5.14 -8.73 16.34
N ILE A 79 5.07 -9.80 15.53
CA ILE A 79 5.18 -9.72 14.08
C ILE A 79 4.09 -8.81 13.48
N ILE A 80 2.85 -8.90 13.97
CA ILE A 80 1.75 -8.02 13.54
C ILE A 80 2.04 -6.56 13.93
N GLN A 81 2.47 -6.31 15.16
CA GLN A 81 2.72 -4.97 15.66
C GLN A 81 3.86 -4.30 14.88
N GLU A 82 4.97 -5.01 14.69
CA GLU A 82 6.10 -4.53 13.89
C GLU A 82 5.67 -4.20 12.46
N TYR A 83 4.89 -5.07 11.81
CA TYR A 83 4.36 -4.80 10.47
C TYR A 83 3.62 -3.47 10.40
N PHE A 84 2.67 -3.26 11.32
CA PHE A 84 1.87 -2.04 11.33
C PHE A 84 2.71 -0.81 11.66
N MET A 85 3.60 -0.89 12.65
CA MET A 85 4.45 0.24 13.04
C MET A 85 5.33 0.68 11.87
N TYR A 86 6.03 -0.26 11.22
CA TYR A 86 6.86 0.06 10.06
C TYR A 86 6.04 0.58 8.89
N LYS A 87 4.91 -0.05 8.58
CA LYS A 87 4.03 0.39 7.49
C LYS A 87 3.51 1.81 7.71
N LEU A 88 3.05 2.12 8.92
CA LEU A 88 2.56 3.45 9.29
C LEU A 88 3.68 4.50 9.23
N ASP A 89 4.89 4.16 9.66
CA ASP A 89 6.03 5.08 9.62
C ASP A 89 6.42 5.42 8.17
N LEU A 90 6.46 4.43 7.27
CA LEU A 90 6.69 4.66 5.84
C LEU A 90 5.56 5.49 5.19
N MET A 91 4.31 5.23 5.59
CA MET A 91 3.13 5.96 5.07
C MET A 91 3.05 7.40 5.56
N LYS A 92 3.67 7.72 6.71
CA LYS A 92 3.65 9.04 7.35
C LYS A 92 4.07 10.16 6.40
N LYS A 93 5.04 9.88 5.50
CA LYS A 93 5.51 10.83 4.48
C LYS A 93 4.38 11.43 3.64
N TYR A 94 3.31 10.67 3.38
CA TYR A 94 2.21 11.08 2.52
C TYR A 94 0.89 11.27 3.29
N LYS A 95 0.95 11.52 4.61
CA LYS A 95 -0.20 11.61 5.50
C LYS A 95 -1.36 12.45 4.94
N PHE A 96 -1.09 13.68 4.49
CA PHE A 96 -2.14 14.58 3.99
C PHE A 96 -2.73 14.12 2.66
N GLY A 97 -1.90 13.63 1.74
CA GLY A 97 -2.36 13.02 0.50
C GLY A 97 -3.28 11.83 0.76
N PHE A 98 -2.92 10.96 1.72
CA PHE A 98 -3.76 9.85 2.14
C PHE A 98 -5.11 10.28 2.69
N ILE A 99 -5.13 11.26 3.61
CA ILE A 99 -6.38 11.78 4.20
C ILE A 99 -7.31 12.30 3.11
N ASN A 100 -6.78 13.04 2.14
CA ASN A 100 -7.59 13.59 1.05
C ASN A 100 -8.11 12.50 0.09
N ILE A 101 -7.31 11.47 -0.19
CA ILE A 101 -7.76 10.31 -0.97
C ILE A 101 -8.90 9.61 -0.23
N LEU A 102 -8.73 9.34 1.06
CA LEU A 102 -9.73 8.67 1.90
C LEU A 102 -11.03 9.46 1.96
N ASN A 103 -10.97 10.75 2.30
CA ASN A 103 -12.13 11.64 2.36
C ASN A 103 -12.89 11.71 1.04
N THR A 104 -12.16 11.70 -0.09
CA THR A 104 -12.77 11.67 -1.42
C THR A 104 -13.41 10.32 -1.71
N SER A 105 -12.75 9.24 -1.30
CA SER A 105 -13.17 7.87 -1.57
C SER A 105 -14.35 7.36 -0.75
N LEU A 106 -14.65 7.98 0.40
CA LEU A 106 -15.89 7.69 1.14
C LEU A 106 -17.15 7.92 0.30
N LYS A 107 -17.03 8.68 -0.79
CA LYS A 107 -18.09 8.95 -1.76
C LYS A 107 -18.03 8.05 -3.01
N ASP A 108 -17.08 7.12 -3.09
CA ASP A 108 -16.86 6.19 -4.21
C ASP A 108 -16.72 4.73 -3.70
N PRO A 109 -17.83 3.97 -3.65
CA PRO A 109 -17.83 2.58 -3.21
C PRO A 109 -16.90 1.67 -4.02
N GLY A 110 -16.73 1.94 -5.32
CA GLY A 110 -15.87 1.13 -6.20
C GLY A 110 -14.40 1.27 -5.82
N PHE A 111 -13.98 2.49 -5.50
CA PHE A 111 -12.64 2.73 -4.99
C PHE A 111 -12.40 2.03 -3.64
N LEU A 112 -13.35 2.10 -2.71
CA LEU A 112 -13.22 1.44 -1.41
C LEU A 112 -13.02 -0.07 -1.56
N LEU A 113 -13.82 -0.72 -2.41
CA LEU A 113 -13.71 -2.17 -2.66
C LEU A 113 -12.35 -2.57 -3.25
N ILE A 114 -11.82 -1.79 -4.21
CA ILE A 114 -10.50 -2.04 -4.80
C ILE A 114 -9.40 -1.94 -3.72
N ASN A 115 -9.50 -0.96 -2.82
CA ASN A 115 -8.51 -0.78 -1.75
C ASN A 115 -8.60 -1.84 -0.66
N LEU A 116 -9.80 -2.21 -0.22
CA LEU A 116 -9.99 -3.30 0.73
C LEU A 116 -9.41 -4.61 0.20
N LYS A 117 -9.63 -4.90 -1.10
CA LYS A 117 -9.03 -6.06 -1.76
C LYS A 117 -7.50 -5.97 -1.78
N SER A 118 -6.94 -4.81 -2.12
CA SER A 118 -5.49 -4.58 -2.11
C SER A 118 -4.88 -4.81 -0.71
N ASN A 119 -5.49 -4.24 0.33
CA ASN A 119 -5.02 -4.37 1.71
C ASN A 119 -5.07 -5.82 2.19
N LYS A 120 -6.15 -6.55 1.87
CA LYS A 120 -6.27 -7.98 2.17
C LYS A 120 -5.15 -8.80 1.53
N GLU A 121 -4.80 -8.51 0.28
CA GLU A 121 -3.72 -9.23 -0.41
C GLU A 121 -2.34 -8.85 0.13
N SER A 122 -2.13 -7.58 0.48
CA SER A 122 -0.93 -7.07 1.15
C SER A 122 -0.68 -7.80 2.48
N ILE A 123 -1.70 -7.85 3.34
CA ILE A 123 -1.70 -8.60 4.59
C ILE A 123 -1.38 -10.08 4.34
N LYS A 124 -2.09 -10.75 3.42
CA LYS A 124 -1.84 -12.16 3.10
C LYS A 124 -0.40 -12.44 2.67
N LYS A 125 0.20 -11.57 1.85
CA LYS A 125 1.59 -11.69 1.38
C LYS A 125 2.56 -11.57 2.54
N TYR A 126 2.35 -10.59 3.40
CA TYR A 126 3.15 -10.42 4.61
C TYR A 126 3.07 -11.66 5.49
N VAL A 127 1.86 -12.07 5.86
CA VAL A 127 1.60 -13.27 6.69
C VAL A 127 2.25 -14.51 6.08
N LYS A 128 2.18 -14.71 4.76
CA LYS A 128 2.82 -15.85 4.07
C LYS A 128 4.32 -15.94 4.35
N ARG A 129 4.98 -14.78 4.46
CA ARG A 129 6.44 -14.68 4.56
C ARG A 129 6.93 -14.79 6.00
N VAL A 130 6.11 -14.38 6.96
CA VAL A 130 6.47 -14.35 8.39
C VAL A 130 5.92 -15.53 9.18
N SER A 131 4.84 -16.18 8.73
CA SER A 131 4.28 -17.31 9.49
C SER A 131 5.20 -18.52 9.41
N LYS A 132 5.83 -18.89 10.53
CA LYS A 132 6.54 -20.16 10.72
C LYS A 132 5.61 -21.38 10.72
N THR A 133 4.33 -21.15 10.98
CA THR A 133 3.36 -22.22 11.23
C THR A 133 2.82 -22.79 9.92
N ASN A 134 3.03 -24.08 9.69
CA ASN A 134 2.32 -24.85 8.66
C ASN A 134 0.78 -24.91 8.89
N ASN A 135 0.30 -24.37 10.00
CA ASN A 135 -1.10 -24.43 10.39
C ASN A 135 -1.91 -23.28 9.75
N ASN A 136 -2.76 -23.64 8.76
CA ASN A 136 -3.59 -22.70 8.01
C ASN A 136 -4.52 -21.86 8.90
N PHE A 137 -4.96 -22.39 10.05
CA PHE A 137 -5.88 -21.71 10.94
C PHE A 137 -5.27 -20.45 11.57
N SER A 138 -4.09 -20.57 12.20
CA SER A 138 -3.39 -19.43 12.80
C SER A 138 -3.09 -18.34 11.78
N ARG A 139 -2.79 -18.75 10.54
CA ARG A 139 -2.55 -17.85 9.41
C ARG A 139 -3.79 -17.05 9.01
N VAL A 140 -4.94 -17.71 8.94
CA VAL A 140 -6.23 -17.06 8.65
C VAL A 140 -6.65 -16.13 9.78
N LEU A 141 -6.39 -16.52 11.03
CA LEU A 141 -6.69 -15.69 12.21
C LEU A 141 -5.84 -14.41 12.20
N LEU A 142 -4.55 -14.52 11.87
CA LEU A 142 -3.65 -13.37 11.70
C LEU A 142 -4.15 -12.41 10.62
N ILE A 143 -4.57 -12.95 9.46
CA ILE A 143 -5.13 -12.13 8.36
C ILE A 143 -6.40 -11.40 8.82
N LYS A 144 -7.28 -12.06 9.59
CA LYS A 144 -8.50 -11.43 10.11
C LYS A 144 -8.21 -10.33 11.12
N LEU A 145 -7.25 -10.54 12.02
CA LEU A 145 -6.81 -9.51 12.98
C LEU A 145 -6.22 -8.29 12.25
N LEU A 146 -5.33 -8.53 11.29
CA LEU A 146 -4.72 -7.50 10.46
C LEU A 146 -5.76 -6.73 9.62
N LEU A 147 -6.86 -7.36 9.22
CA LEU A 147 -7.96 -6.69 8.51
C LEU A 147 -8.87 -5.89 9.44
N GLY A 148 -8.99 -6.26 10.72
CA GLY A 148 -9.84 -5.57 11.70
C GLY A 148 -9.18 -4.34 12.32
N VAL A 149 -7.84 -4.27 12.28
CA VAL A 149 -7.04 -3.12 12.76
C VAL A 149 -6.85 -2.05 11.67
N TRP A 150 -7.15 -2.37 10.41
CA TRP A 150 -7.09 -1.45 9.26
C TRP A 150 -8.45 -0.81 9.00
#